data_AF-A0A6N6T6A8-F1
#
_entry.id   AF-A0A6N6T6A8-F1
#
_cell.length_a   1.000
_cell.length_b   1.000
_cell.length_c   1.000
_cell.angle_alpha   90.00
_cell.angle_beta   90.00
_cell.angle_gamma   90.00
#
_symmetry.space_group_name_H-M   'P 1'
#
loop_
_entity.id
_entity.type
_entity.pdbx_description
1 polymer ?
#
loop_
_entity_poly.entity_id
_entity_poly.type
_entity_poly.pdbx_seq_one_letter_code
_entity_poly.pdbx_strand_id
1 'polypeptide(L)'
;MSDKSKQTTDLAAVIKSLKGYLLEKGNRIERGPSYESEGKTPASVAEMVKRYEGRGYTKYMQVGAPPIYAMLGRGHQEVHIFQPQDPQVREWLEDDQKALNDPAVRAHLLQSASLSESDLAAARKPQVFRIAEVEGVFVITNEDAPPERR
;
A
#
# COMPACT_ATOMS: atom_id res chain seq x y z
N MET A 1 -27.47 -4.21 -18.50
CA MET A 1 -26.17 -3.50 -18.37
C MET A 1 -26.18 -2.68 -17.08
N SER A 2 -25.64 -3.15 -15.95
CA SER A 2 -25.60 -2.35 -14.69
C SER A 2 -24.58 -2.78 -13.62
N ASP A 3 -23.79 -3.83 -13.80
CA ASP A 3 -22.82 -4.23 -12.75
C ASP A 3 -21.47 -3.54 -12.85
N LYS A 4 -20.96 -3.27 -14.06
CA LYS A 4 -19.63 -2.68 -14.25
C LYS A 4 -19.49 -1.28 -13.62
N SER A 5 -20.52 -0.43 -13.70
CA SER A 5 -20.46 0.92 -13.14
C SER A 5 -20.48 0.93 -11.61
N LYS A 6 -21.27 0.06 -10.98
CA LYS A 6 -21.29 -0.11 -9.52
C LYS A 6 -19.95 -0.64 -9.00
N GLN A 7 -19.37 -1.62 -9.69
CA GLN A 7 -18.08 -2.21 -9.32
C GLN A 7 -16.92 -1.20 -9.40
N THR A 8 -16.93 -0.30 -10.40
CA THR A 8 -15.93 0.77 -10.52
C THR A 8 -16.05 1.81 -9.40
N THR A 9 -17.28 2.19 -9.03
CA THR A 9 -17.53 3.14 -7.94
C THR A 9 -17.12 2.57 -6.59
N ASP A 10 -17.42 1.29 -6.34
CA ASP A 10 -17.01 0.59 -5.11
C ASP A 10 -15.49 0.49 -5.02
N LEU A 11 -14.83 0.16 -6.13
CA LEU A 11 -13.37 0.12 -6.20
C LEU A 11 -12.71 1.47 -5.91
N ALA A 12 -13.21 2.55 -6.50
CA ALA A 12 -12.69 3.89 -6.26
C ALA A 12 -12.85 4.30 -4.79
N ALA A 13 -13.97 3.96 -4.16
CA ALA A 13 -14.21 4.21 -2.74
C ALA A 13 -13.26 3.41 -1.84
N VAL A 14 -12.98 2.14 -2.19
CA VAL A 14 -12.02 1.30 -1.47
C VAL A 14 -10.59 1.85 -1.60
N ILE A 15 -10.16 2.23 -2.79
CA ILE A 15 -8.83 2.85 -3.01
C ILE A 15 -8.71 4.17 -2.25
N LYS A 16 -9.77 4.99 -2.27
CA LYS A 16 -9.81 6.24 -1.51
C LYS A 16 -9.68 6.00 -0.01
N SER A 17 -10.44 5.04 0.53
CA SER A 17 -10.41 4.70 1.96
C SER A 17 -9.04 4.17 2.38
N LEU A 18 -8.44 3.31 1.55
CA LEU A 18 -7.10 2.78 1.78
C LEU A 18 -6.03 3.88 1.81
N LYS A 19 -6.01 4.75 0.78
CA LYS A 19 -5.04 5.87 0.72
C LYS A 19 -5.25 6.82 1.88
N GLY A 20 -6.50 7.08 2.27
CA GLY A 20 -6.84 7.84 3.47
C GLY A 20 -6.25 7.24 4.74
N TYR A 21 -6.43 5.92 4.94
CA TYR A 21 -5.89 5.18 6.09
C TYR A 21 -4.36 5.21 6.15
N LEU A 22 -3.68 4.81 5.07
CA LEU A 22 -2.22 4.79 5.01
C LEU A 22 -1.61 6.17 5.28
N LEU A 23 -2.31 7.23 4.89
CA LEU A 23 -1.89 8.61 5.02
C LEU A 23 -2.51 9.33 6.21
N GLU A 24 -3.20 8.68 7.16
CA GLU A 24 -3.68 9.36 8.37
C GLU A 24 -2.57 10.14 9.08
N LYS A 25 -2.92 11.26 9.73
CA LYS A 25 -1.93 12.13 10.36
C LYS A 25 -1.24 11.38 11.50
N GLY A 26 0.09 11.34 11.46
CA GLY A 26 0.93 10.58 12.38
C GLY A 26 1.48 9.29 11.76
N ASN A 27 0.82 8.73 10.75
CA ASN A 27 1.38 7.59 10.02
C ASN A 27 2.59 8.01 9.19
N ARG A 28 3.56 7.11 9.06
CA ARG A 28 4.78 7.33 8.28
C ARG A 28 5.01 6.16 7.34
N ILE A 29 5.53 6.44 6.16
CA ILE A 29 5.93 5.42 5.19
C ILE A 29 7.45 5.35 5.19
N GLU A 30 8.01 4.20 5.52
CA GLU A 30 9.45 3.96 5.55
C GLU A 30 9.84 2.88 4.56
N ARG A 31 11.11 2.88 4.13
CA ARG A 31 11.66 1.75 3.39
C ARG A 31 11.77 0.53 4.31
N GLY A 32 11.26 -0.59 3.85
CA GLY A 32 11.53 -1.90 4.40
C GLY A 32 12.85 -2.47 3.87
N PRO A 33 13.28 -3.64 4.37
CA PRO A 33 14.47 -4.30 3.86
C PRO A 33 14.30 -4.67 2.38
N SER A 34 15.31 -4.35 1.57
CA SER A 34 15.39 -4.78 0.17
C SER A 34 15.60 -6.29 0.14
N TYR A 35 14.68 -7.02 -0.48
CA TYR A 35 14.84 -8.44 -0.73
C TYR A 35 15.40 -8.63 -2.14
N GLU A 36 16.72 -8.81 -2.26
CA GLU A 36 17.33 -9.25 -3.51
C GLU A 36 16.78 -10.65 -3.84
N SER A 37 15.99 -10.77 -4.90
CA SER A 37 15.60 -12.09 -5.40
C SER A 37 16.71 -12.62 -6.29
N GLU A 38 17.16 -13.85 -6.03
CA GLU A 38 18.01 -14.60 -6.95
C GLU A 38 17.20 -14.94 -8.21
N GLY A 39 17.19 -14.03 -9.18
CA GLY A 39 17.02 -14.33 -10.60
C GLY A 39 15.66 -14.85 -11.08
N LYS A 40 14.55 -14.64 -10.37
CA LYS A 40 13.21 -14.98 -10.91
C LYS A 40 12.32 -13.75 -11.13
N THR A 41 11.76 -13.76 -12.34
CA THR A 41 10.69 -12.97 -13.00
C THR A 41 9.78 -12.16 -12.06
N PRO A 42 9.20 -11.02 -12.52
CA PRO A 42 8.18 -10.27 -11.76
C PRO A 42 7.08 -11.19 -11.22
N ALA A 43 7.04 -11.33 -9.89
CA ALA A 43 5.90 -11.86 -9.16
C ALA A 43 4.69 -10.98 -9.45
N SER A 44 3.57 -11.62 -9.73
CA SER A 44 2.28 -10.93 -9.78
C SER A 44 1.72 -10.75 -8.37
N VAL A 45 0.80 -9.79 -8.19
CA VAL A 45 0.06 -9.65 -6.91
C VAL A 45 -0.62 -10.97 -6.54
N ALA A 46 -1.19 -11.68 -7.50
CA ALA A 46 -1.85 -12.97 -7.27
C ALA A 46 -0.91 -14.05 -6.72
N GLU A 47 0.32 -14.13 -7.23
CA GLU A 47 1.32 -15.09 -6.73
C GLU A 47 1.82 -14.71 -5.34
N MET A 48 2.08 -13.42 -5.10
CA MET A 48 2.51 -12.95 -3.79
C MET A 48 1.43 -13.16 -2.73
N VAL A 49 0.15 -12.93 -3.08
CA VAL A 49 -1.00 -13.28 -2.23
C VAL A 49 -0.95 -14.74 -1.79
N LYS A 50 -0.77 -15.68 -2.74
CA LYS A 50 -0.69 -17.11 -2.41
C LYS A 50 0.48 -17.44 -1.47
N ARG A 51 1.63 -16.76 -1.63
CA ARG A 51 2.77 -16.92 -0.73
C ARG A 51 2.45 -16.46 0.70
N TYR A 52 1.77 -15.32 0.85
CA TYR A 52 1.35 -14.83 2.17
C TYR A 52 0.25 -15.70 2.78
N GLU A 53 -0.72 -16.17 1.99
CA GLU A 53 -1.73 -17.15 2.44
C GLU A 53 -1.06 -18.43 2.98
N GLY A 54 -0.03 -18.95 2.30
CA GLY A 54 0.77 -20.08 2.77
C GLY A 54 1.56 -19.82 4.08
N ARG A 55 1.75 -18.56 4.47
CA ARG A 55 2.35 -18.13 5.75
C ARG A 55 1.31 -17.87 6.85
N GLY A 56 0.04 -18.20 6.59
CA GLY A 56 -1.07 -18.05 7.54
C GLY A 56 -1.73 -16.68 7.54
N TYR A 57 -1.54 -15.86 6.50
CA TYR A 57 -2.30 -14.63 6.32
C TYR A 57 -3.66 -14.91 5.70
N THR A 58 -4.68 -14.20 6.18
CA THR A 58 -6.03 -14.23 5.60
C THR A 58 -6.17 -13.06 4.63
N LYS A 59 -6.56 -13.33 3.39
CA LYS A 59 -6.87 -12.28 2.41
C LYS A 59 -8.22 -11.63 2.73
N TYR A 60 -8.21 -10.31 2.90
CA TYR A 60 -9.40 -9.51 3.15
C TYR A 60 -10.00 -8.92 1.88
N MET A 61 -9.14 -8.47 0.96
CA MET A 61 -9.59 -7.89 -0.31
C MET A 61 -8.57 -8.08 -1.42
N GLN A 62 -9.07 -8.09 -2.66
CA GLN A 62 -8.28 -8.13 -3.88
C GLN A 62 -8.97 -7.32 -4.97
N VAL A 63 -8.18 -6.58 -5.72
CA VAL A 63 -8.65 -5.58 -6.68
C VAL A 63 -7.95 -5.77 -8.02
N GLY A 64 -8.72 -5.67 -9.10
CA GLY A 64 -8.24 -5.78 -10.48
C GLY A 64 -8.38 -7.17 -11.08
N ALA A 65 -8.40 -7.24 -12.41
CA ALA A 65 -8.35 -8.47 -13.20
C ALA A 65 -7.43 -8.26 -14.42
N PRO A 66 -6.14 -8.68 -14.35
CA PRO A 66 -5.46 -9.35 -13.25
C PRO A 66 -5.32 -8.48 -11.98
N PRO A 67 -5.10 -9.07 -10.79
CA PRO A 67 -5.01 -8.31 -9.54
C PRO A 67 -3.85 -7.32 -9.56
N ILE A 68 -4.13 -6.06 -9.21
CA ILE A 68 -3.13 -4.98 -9.07
C ILE A 68 -2.93 -4.57 -7.61
N TYR A 69 -3.80 -5.01 -6.72
CA TYR A 69 -3.75 -4.74 -5.29
C TYR A 69 -4.43 -5.87 -4.50
N ALA A 70 -3.90 -6.19 -3.33
CA ALA A 70 -4.50 -7.06 -2.34
C ALA A 70 -4.15 -6.61 -0.91
N MET A 71 -5.04 -6.88 0.04
CA MET A 71 -4.81 -6.68 1.47
C MET A 71 -5.02 -8.00 2.20
N LEU A 72 -4.08 -8.33 3.08
CA LEU A 72 -4.12 -9.52 3.91
C LEU A 72 -3.78 -9.14 5.36
N GLY A 73 -4.16 -10.00 6.31
CA GLY A 73 -3.74 -9.83 7.69
C GLY A 73 -3.54 -11.13 8.45
N ARG A 74 -2.78 -11.03 9.54
CA ARG A 74 -2.46 -12.12 10.47
C ARG A 74 -2.30 -11.53 11.87
N GLY A 75 -3.29 -11.73 12.73
CA GLY A 75 -3.32 -11.08 14.05
C GLY A 75 -3.36 -9.57 13.91
N HIS A 76 -2.34 -8.86 14.42
CA HIS A 76 -2.19 -7.40 14.29
C HIS A 76 -1.36 -6.96 13.07
N GLN A 77 -0.85 -7.92 12.30
CA GLN A 77 -0.08 -7.63 11.10
C GLN A 77 -1.01 -7.48 9.90
N GLU A 78 -0.79 -6.43 9.14
CA GLU A 78 -1.45 -6.06 7.91
C GLU A 78 -0.41 -6.04 6.79
N VAL A 79 -0.79 -6.54 5.62
CA VAL A 79 0.05 -6.60 4.43
C VAL A 79 -0.74 -6.08 3.25
N HIS A 80 -0.21 -5.07 2.57
CA HIS A 80 -0.74 -4.58 1.30
C HIS A 80 0.22 -4.95 0.18
N ILE A 81 -0.25 -5.72 -0.78
CA ILE A 81 0.54 -6.17 -1.94
C ILE A 81 0.00 -5.46 -3.16
N PHE A 82 0.84 -4.79 -3.94
CA PHE A 82 0.37 -4.02 -5.08
C PHE A 82 1.41 -3.81 -6.17
N GLN A 83 0.90 -3.47 -7.35
CA GLN A 83 1.69 -2.96 -8.47
C GLN A 83 1.26 -1.53 -8.77
N PRO A 84 2.16 -0.54 -8.61
CA PRO A 84 1.85 0.85 -8.93
C PRO A 84 1.39 0.99 -10.38
N GLN A 85 0.20 1.54 -10.57
CA GLN A 85 -0.34 1.85 -11.90
C GLN A 85 0.09 3.25 -12.36
N ASP A 86 0.45 4.11 -11.41
CA ASP A 86 0.98 5.44 -11.66
C ASP A 86 2.51 5.34 -11.88
N PRO A 87 3.03 5.68 -13.07
CA PRO A 87 4.45 5.62 -13.36
C PRO A 87 5.30 6.48 -12.43
N GLN A 88 4.78 7.63 -11.97
CA GLN A 88 5.51 8.51 -11.07
C GLN A 88 5.62 7.90 -9.67
N VAL A 89 4.55 7.26 -9.18
CA VAL A 89 4.60 6.50 -7.93
C VAL A 89 5.57 5.33 -8.06
N ARG A 90 5.58 4.64 -9.21
CA ARG A 90 6.54 3.57 -9.48
C ARG A 90 7.98 4.06 -9.39
N GLU A 91 8.30 5.13 -10.10
CA GLU A 91 9.63 5.75 -10.10
C GLU A 91 10.07 6.13 -8.67
N TRP A 92 9.19 6.76 -7.90
CA TRP A 92 9.49 7.08 -6.51
C TRP A 92 9.73 5.86 -5.64
N LEU A 93 9.05 4.75 -5.90
CA LEU A 93 9.23 3.52 -5.13
C LEU A 93 10.48 2.75 -5.55
N GLU A 94 10.91 2.87 -6.80
CA GLU A 94 12.16 2.27 -7.31
C GLU A 94 13.41 3.10 -6.92
N ASP A 95 13.26 4.41 -6.67
CA ASP A 95 14.34 5.28 -6.19
C ASP A 95 14.52 5.24 -4.66
N ASP A 96 15.53 4.52 -4.18
CA ASP A 96 15.87 4.40 -2.76
C ASP A 96 16.27 5.73 -2.09
N GLN A 97 16.68 6.74 -2.86
CA GLN A 97 16.99 8.08 -2.33
C GLN A 97 15.73 8.94 -2.16
N LYS A 98 14.57 8.51 -2.68
CA LYS A 98 13.36 9.30 -2.61
C LYS A 98 12.79 9.35 -1.20
N ALA A 99 12.60 10.57 -0.69
CA ALA A 99 11.89 10.80 0.56
C ALA A 99 10.38 10.53 0.38
N LEU A 100 9.92 9.34 0.77
CA LEU A 100 8.52 8.92 0.62
C LEU A 100 7.51 9.74 1.45
N ASN A 101 7.98 10.37 2.53
CA ASN A 101 7.18 11.27 3.36
C ASN A 101 7.30 12.74 2.93
N ASP A 102 7.93 13.03 1.79
CA ASP A 102 7.99 14.38 1.25
C ASP A 102 6.56 14.92 1.01
N PRO A 103 6.26 16.17 1.40
CA PRO A 103 4.93 16.75 1.22
C PRO A 103 4.40 16.69 -0.22
N ALA A 104 5.27 16.78 -1.24
CA ALA A 104 4.87 16.70 -2.64
C ALA A 104 4.49 15.26 -3.04
N VAL A 105 5.23 14.25 -2.56
CA VAL A 105 4.87 12.83 -2.75
C VAL A 105 3.53 12.55 -2.11
N ARG A 106 3.35 13.01 -0.88
CA ARG A 106 2.10 12.84 -0.12
C ARG A 106 0.92 13.54 -0.79
N ALA A 107 1.08 14.79 -1.24
CA ALA A 107 0.05 15.53 -1.95
C ALA A 107 -0.39 14.81 -3.23
N HIS A 108 0.54 14.24 -4.00
CA HIS A 108 0.25 13.47 -5.21
C HIS A 108 -0.57 12.21 -4.90
N LEU A 109 -0.16 11.45 -3.86
CA LEU A 109 -0.89 10.27 -3.42
C LEU A 109 -2.32 10.60 -2.98
N LEU A 110 -2.54 11.72 -2.32
CA LEU A 110 -3.87 12.19 -1.94
C LEU A 110 -4.70 12.66 -3.14
N GLN A 111 -4.11 13.44 -4.04
CA GLN A 111 -4.79 13.96 -5.22
C GLN A 111 -5.30 12.83 -6.11
N SER A 112 -4.50 11.76 -6.28
CA SER A 112 -4.90 10.57 -7.05
C SER A 112 -6.08 9.79 -6.42
N ALA A 113 -6.45 10.10 -5.17
CA ALA A 113 -7.65 9.59 -4.49
C ALA A 113 -8.76 10.64 -4.34
N SER A 114 -8.60 11.82 -4.97
CA SER A 114 -9.48 12.98 -4.74
C SER A 114 -9.62 13.31 -3.25
N LEU A 115 -8.48 13.32 -2.55
CA LEU A 115 -8.32 13.68 -1.15
C LEU A 115 -7.37 14.88 -1.01
N SER A 116 -7.50 15.58 0.11
CA SER A 116 -6.62 16.63 0.58
C SER A 116 -6.13 16.33 2.01
N GLU A 117 -5.10 17.03 2.49
CA GLU A 117 -4.61 16.86 3.87
C GLU A 117 -5.68 17.17 4.94
N SER A 118 -6.62 18.07 4.65
CA SER A 118 -7.74 18.38 5.54
C SER A 118 -8.71 17.23 5.69
N ASP A 119 -8.81 16.34 4.70
CA ASP A 119 -9.69 15.17 4.74
C ASP A 119 -9.14 14.04 5.63
N LEU A 120 -7.87 14.13 6.02
CA LEU A 120 -7.19 13.07 6.77
C LEU A 120 -7.44 13.20 8.26
N ALA A 121 -7.95 12.11 8.83
CA ALA A 121 -8.08 11.94 10.27
C ALA A 121 -6.70 11.85 10.93
N ALA A 122 -6.63 12.17 12.22
CA ALA A 122 -5.49 11.82 13.04
C ALA A 122 -5.53 10.33 13.38
N ALA A 123 -4.41 9.64 13.15
CA ALA A 123 -4.29 8.23 13.47
C ALA A 123 -4.47 8.04 14.98
N ARG A 124 -5.41 7.17 15.38
CA ARG A 124 -5.63 6.85 16.81
C ARG A 124 -4.40 6.23 17.45
N LYS A 125 -3.67 5.43 16.67
CA LYS A 125 -2.39 4.83 17.01
C LYS A 125 -1.50 4.94 15.78
N PRO A 126 -0.61 5.95 15.71
CA PRO A 126 0.29 6.13 14.59
C PRO A 126 1.03 4.83 14.25
N GLN A 127 1.12 4.53 12.96
CA GLN A 127 1.81 3.35 12.42
C GLN A 127 2.99 3.78 11.54
N VAL A 128 4.00 2.93 11.49
CA VAL A 128 5.03 2.96 10.46
C VAL A 128 4.71 1.88 9.44
N PHE A 129 4.46 2.29 8.21
CA PHE A 129 4.25 1.42 7.08
C PHE A 129 5.57 1.21 6.35
N ARG A 130 6.14 0.01 6.44
CA ARG A 130 7.36 -0.35 5.73
C ARG A 130 7.04 -0.87 4.35
N ILE A 131 7.56 -0.22 3.31
CA ILE A 131 7.44 -0.64 1.92
C ILE A 131 8.71 -1.32 1.42
N ALA A 132 8.57 -2.53 0.87
CA ALA A 132 9.65 -3.25 0.20
C ALA A 132 9.20 -3.67 -1.20
N GLU A 133 10.13 -3.66 -2.15
CA GLU A 133 9.95 -4.37 -3.41
C GLU A 133 10.32 -5.85 -3.20
N VAL A 134 9.48 -6.75 -3.68
CA VAL A 134 9.73 -8.20 -3.65
C VAL A 134 9.37 -8.74 -5.03
N GLU A 135 10.38 -9.10 -5.83
CA GLU A 135 10.20 -9.68 -7.15
C GLU A 135 9.24 -8.83 -8.04
N GLY A 136 9.40 -7.51 -8.13
CA GLY A 136 8.57 -6.67 -9.01
C GLY A 136 7.12 -6.41 -8.56
N VAL A 137 6.76 -6.77 -7.32
CA VAL A 137 5.59 -6.23 -6.60
C VAL A 137 6.04 -5.47 -5.36
N PHE A 138 5.28 -4.45 -4.98
CA PHE A 138 5.52 -3.72 -3.74
C PHE A 138 4.65 -4.29 -2.63
N VAL A 139 5.26 -4.42 -1.46
CA VAL A 139 4.61 -4.91 -0.24
C VAL A 139 4.76 -3.88 0.86
N ILE A 140 3.63 -3.39 1.38
CA ILE A 140 3.59 -2.60 2.61
C ILE A 140 3.25 -3.52 3.77
N THR A 141 3.98 -3.38 4.88
CA THR A 141 3.67 -4.00 6.16
C THR A 141 3.55 -2.93 7.23
N ASN A 142 2.70 -3.13 8.23
CA ASN A 142 2.56 -2.20 9.34
C ASN A 142 3.41 -2.60 10.55
N GLU A 143 3.91 -1.59 11.25
CA GLU A 143 4.51 -1.67 12.57
C GLU A 143 3.94 -0.54 13.43
N ASP A 144 3.85 -0.75 14.74
CA ASP A 144 3.50 0.34 15.65
C ASP A 144 4.59 1.43 15.60
N ALA A 145 4.19 2.69 15.40
CA ALA A 145 5.16 3.76 15.47
C ALA A 145 5.71 3.88 16.91
N PRO A 146 7.03 4.08 17.08
CA PRO A 146 7.58 4.33 18.40
C PRO A 146 6.91 5.59 19.00
N PRO A 147 6.65 5.62 20.31
CA PRO A 147 6.04 6.79 20.94
C PRO A 147 6.90 8.02 20.67
N GLU A 148 6.28 9.11 20.23
CA GLU A 148 6.98 10.39 20.09
C GLU A 148 7.59 10.76 21.44
N ARG A 149 8.93 10.84 21.50
CA ARG A 149 9.62 11.43 22.64
C ARG A 149 9.28 12.91 22.64
N ARG A 150 8.35 13.30 23.50
CA ARG A 150 8.05 14.71 23.81
C ARG A 150 9.25 15.39 24.43
#